data_AF-A0A9X0YUY2-F1
#
_entry.id   AF-A0A9X0YUY2-F1
#
_cell.length_a   1.000
_cell.length_b   1.000
_cell.length_c   1.000
_cell.angle_alpha   90.00
_cell.angle_beta   90.00
_cell.angle_gamma   90.00
#
_symmetry.space_group_name_H-M   'P 1'
#
loop_
_entity.id
_entity.type
_entity.pdbx_description
1 polymer ?
#
loop_
_entity_poly.entity_id
_entity_poly.type
_entity_poly.pdbx_seq_one_letter_code
_entity_poly.pdbx_strand_id
1 'polypeptide(L)' 'MKLKIDAITLAVHHLEKAVAFYREILQLPEDQISKGEDHVAFFFNEDLSLVLYPRTEIARTTGQTI' A
#
# COMPACT_ATOMS: atom_id res chain seq x y z
N MET A 1 17.18 10.60 18.13
CA MET A 1 16.21 10.21 17.08
C MET A 1 15.14 9.34 17.72
N LYS A 2 13.87 9.55 17.36
CA LYS A 2 12.76 8.68 17.77
C LYS A 2 12.43 7.76 16.60
N LEU A 3 12.41 6.45 16.82
CA LEU A 3 12.01 5.48 15.80
C LEU A 3 10.53 5.70 15.44
N LYS A 4 10.24 5.72 14.14
CA LYS A 4 8.90 5.91 13.57
C LYS A 4 8.75 5.00 12.37
N ILE A 5 7.52 4.55 12.13
CA ILE A 5 7.16 3.81 10.94
C ILE A 5 6.61 4.83 9.94
N ASP A 6 7.28 4.97 8.81
CA ASP A 6 6.90 5.93 7.76
C ASP A 6 6.11 5.24 6.63
N ALA A 7 6.22 3.91 6.52
CA ALA A 7 5.51 3.13 5.52
C ALA A 7 5.21 1.70 6.01
N ILE A 8 4.05 1.20 5.64
CA ILE A 8 3.65 -0.21 5.77
C ILE A 8 3.29 -0.71 4.38
N THR A 9 3.99 -1.73 3.90
CA THR A 9 3.72 -2.35 2.60
C THR A 9 3.04 -3.70 2.81
N LEU A 10 1.88 -3.90 2.18
CA LEU A 10 1.13 -5.16 2.23
C LEU A 10 1.09 -5.83 0.86
N ALA A 11 1.43 -7.12 0.86
CA ALA A 11 1.23 -8.01 -0.27
C ALA A 11 -0.22 -8.49 -0.32
N VAL A 12 -0.89 -8.28 -1.47
CA VAL A 12 -2.29 -8.65 -1.67
C VAL A 12 -2.45 -9.56 -2.89
N HIS A 13 -3.41 -10.48 -2.83
CA HIS A 13 -3.70 -11.39 -3.95
C HIS A 13 -4.44 -10.70 -5.10
N HIS A 14 -5.31 -9.74 -4.79
CA HIS A 14 -6.12 -9.01 -5.77
C HIS A 14 -6.03 -7.51 -5.47
N LEU A 15 -5.15 -6.80 -6.17
CA LEU A 15 -4.88 -5.38 -5.91
C LEU A 15 -6.15 -4.53 -5.98
N GLU A 16 -6.93 -4.67 -7.05
CA GLU A 16 -8.15 -3.87 -7.24
C GLU A 16 -9.18 -4.08 -6.12
N LYS A 17 -9.39 -5.33 -5.69
CA LYS A 17 -10.33 -5.65 -4.60
C LYS A 17 -9.84 -5.09 -3.26
N ALA A 18 -8.55 -5.19 -2.99
CA ALA A 18 -7.96 -4.64 -1.77
C ALA A 18 -8.04 -3.11 -1.77
N VAL A 19 -7.76 -2.46 -2.89
CA VAL A 19 -7.87 -1.00 -3.04
C VAL A 19 -9.32 -0.55 -2.80
N ALA A 20 -10.31 -1.23 -3.38
CA ALA A 20 -11.72 -0.91 -3.14
C ALA A 20 -12.08 -1.02 -1.65
N PHE A 21 -11.67 -2.11 -0.99
CA PHE A 21 -11.86 -2.32 0.44
C PHE A 21 -11.25 -1.20 1.30
N TYR A 22 -9.98 -0.84 1.05
CA TYR A 22 -9.31 0.22 1.80
C TYR A 22 -9.85 1.61 1.48
N ARG A 23 -10.30 1.87 0.24
CA ARG A 23 -10.98 3.14 -0.10
C ARG A 23 -12.27 3.34 0.69
N GLU A 24 -13.07 2.28 0.85
CA GLU A 24 -14.33 2.32 1.60
C GLU A 24 -14.11 2.58 3.10
N ILE A 25 -13.07 1.98 3.68
CA ILE A 25 -12.77 2.10 5.11
C ILE A 25 -12.06 3.41 5.44
N LEU A 26 -11.04 3.77 4.65
CA LEU A 26 -10.16 4.90 4.99
C LEU A 26 -10.77 6.25 4.57
N GLN A 27 -11.62 6.26 3.55
CA GLN A 27 -12.32 7.46 3.05
C GLN A 27 -11.39 8.66 2.83
N LEU A 28 -10.16 8.40 2.39
CA LEU A 28 -9.18 9.44 2.10
C LEU A 28 -9.57 10.20 0.82
N PRO A 29 -9.29 11.51 0.75
CA PRO A 29 -9.48 12.26 -0.48
C PRO A 29 -8.53 11.78 -1.59
N GLU A 30 -8.91 11.96 -2.85
CA GLU A 30 -8.17 11.40 -4.01
C GLU A 30 -6.72 11.90 -4.10
N ASP A 31 -6.43 13.11 -3.62
CA ASP A 31 -5.07 13.68 -3.58
C ASP A 31 -4.14 12.96 -2.58
N GLN A 32 -4.71 12.15 -1.68
CA GLN A 32 -3.99 11.29 -0.74
C GLN A 32 -3.87 9.84 -1.24
N ILE A 33 -4.26 9.57 -2.47
CA ILE A 33 -4.18 8.24 -3.08
C ILE A 33 -3.33 8.34 -4.35
N SER A 34 -2.22 7.62 -4.38
CA SER A 34 -1.38 7.50 -5.59
C SER A 34 -1.48 6.10 -6.16
N LYS A 35 -1.73 6.01 -7.47
CA LYS A 35 -1.72 4.76 -8.23
C LYS A 35 -0.45 4.70 -9.08
N GLY A 36 0.45 3.80 -8.72
CA GLY A 36 1.61 3.43 -9.54
C GLY A 36 1.23 2.44 -10.63
N GLU A 37 2.24 1.94 -11.36
CA GLU A 37 2.05 0.92 -12.40
C GLU A 37 1.59 -0.42 -11.81
N ASP A 38 2.14 -0.79 -10.65
CA ASP A 38 1.98 -2.09 -10.00
C ASP A 38 1.51 -2.00 -8.55
N HIS A 39 1.21 -0.81 -8.03
CA HIS A 39 0.83 -0.60 -6.63
C HIS A 39 -0.11 0.58 -6.43
N VAL A 40 -0.69 0.65 -5.24
CA VAL A 40 -1.46 1.81 -4.78
C VAL A 40 -0.99 2.21 -3.38
N ALA A 41 -0.72 3.49 -3.19
CA ALA A 41 -0.33 4.07 -1.91
C ALA A 41 -1.44 4.98 -1.36
N PHE A 42 -1.74 4.81 -0.08
CA PHE A 42 -2.60 5.67 0.73
C PHE A 42 -1.70 6.47 1.66
N PHE A 43 -1.76 7.80 1.55
CA PHE A 43 -0.96 8.70 2.37
C PHE A 43 -1.82 9.24 3.51
N PHE A 44 -1.47 8.86 4.72
CA PHE A 44 -2.00 9.50 5.93
C PHE A 44 -1.11 10.71 6.23
N ASN A 45 -1.67 11.75 6.88
CA ASN A 45 -1.00 12.97 7.33
C ASN A 45 0.54 12.86 7.39
N GLU A 46 1.27 13.66 6.62
CA GLU A 46 2.74 13.84 6.45
C GLU A 46 3.75 12.70 6.72
N ASP A 47 3.36 11.53 7.20
CA ASP A 47 4.19 10.77 8.12
C ASP A 47 4.00 9.26 8.05
N LEU A 48 2.90 8.77 7.48
CA LEU A 48 2.65 7.34 7.34
C LEU A 48 1.98 7.05 6.00
N SER A 49 2.47 6.01 5.32
CA SER A 49 1.84 5.48 4.12
C SER A 49 1.48 4.01 4.27
N LEU A 50 0.35 3.62 3.67
CA LEU A 50 0.00 2.21 3.44
C LEU A 50 0.11 1.94 1.95
N VAL A 51 0.97 0.99 1.57
CA VAL A 51 1.22 0.66 0.17
C VAL A 51 0.78 -0.78 -0.11
N LEU A 52 -0.07 -0.95 -1.11
CA LEU A 52 -0.57 -2.25 -1.55
C LEU A 52 0.13 -2.69 -2.83
N TYR A 53 0.73 -3.88 -2.79
CA TYR A 53 1.37 -4.50 -3.95
C TYR A 53 0.76 -5.89 -4.22
N PRO A 54 0.67 -6.33 -5.48
CA PRO A 54 0.42 -7.72 -5.82
C PRO A 54 1.45 -8.63 -5.15
N ARG A 55 1.00 -9.75 -4.58
CA ARG A 55 1.86 -10.72 -3.89
C ARG A 55 2.98 -11.26 -4.80
N THR A 56 2.72 -11.36 -6.10
CA THR A 56 3.70 -11.77 -7.12
C THR A 56 4.88 -10.79 -7.23
N GLU A 57 4.64 -9.49 -7.07
CA GLU A 57 5.67 -8.46 -7.19
C GLU A 57 6.50 -8.33 -5.91
N ILE A 58 5.88 -8.47 -4.73
CA ILE A 58 6.61 -8.45 -3.45
C ILE A 58 7.55 -9.64 -3.30
N ALA A 59 7.17 -10.82 -3.81
CA ALA A 59 8.03 -12.00 -3.80
C ALA A 59 9.35 -11.75 -4.54
N ARG A 60 9.29 -10.98 -5.64
CA ARG A 60 10.47 -10.57 -6.42
C ARG A 60 11.40 -9.66 -5.63
N THR A 61 10.83 -8.78 -4.78
CA THR A 61 11.58 -7.78 -4.01
C THR A 61 12.11 -8.31 -2.67
N THR A 62 11.44 -9.31 -2.07
CA THR A 62 11.75 -9.85 -0.73
C THR A 62 12.47 -11.21 -0.77
N GLY A 63 12.58 -11.85 -1.94
CA GLY A 63 13.19 -13.18 -2.09
C GLY A 63 12.37 -14.31 -1.46
N GLN A 64 11.12 -14.05 -1.08
CA GLN A 64 10.23 -15.06 -0.49
C GLN A 64 9.51 -15.86 -1.58
N THR A 65 9.50 -17.19 -1.48
CA THR A 65 8.74 -18.07 -2.38
C THR A 65 7.25 -18.03 -2.01
N ILE A 66 6.38 -17.84 -3.00
CA ILE A 66 4.92 -17.65 -2.83
C ILE A 66 4.20 -18.98 -2.66
#